data_AF-A0A2A9N8W6-F1
#
_entry.id   AF-A0A2A9N8W6-F1
#
_cell.length_a   1.000
_cell.length_b   1.000
_cell.length_c   1.000
_cell.angle_alpha   90.00
_cell.angle_beta   90.00
_cell.angle_gamma   90.00
#
_symmetry.space_group_name_H-M   'P 1'
#
loop_
_entity.id
_entity.type
_entity.pdbx_description
1 polymer ?
#
loop_
_entity_poly.entity_id
_entity_poly.type
_entity_poly.pdbx_seq_one_letter_code
_entity_poly.pdbx_strand_id
1 'polypeptide(L)'
;MVTLPFYNGSMATCEAFINACQIYMVAKPAEFHDITTKVMWVLSYMQTGMAQQFCDHFLTTTKSDPIKILYKNIYQAFGDPNKQATTILELTTMKQGTKTAEEHVQVFKQAYSMEDQDTKRLWVSMN
;
A
#
# COMPACT_ATOMS: atom_id res chain seq x y z
N MET A 1 -2.97 38.18 3.32
CA MET A 1 -2.90 36.95 2.50
C MET A 1 -4.29 36.66 1.99
N VAL A 2 -4.49 36.44 0.68
CA VAL A 2 -5.78 35.99 0.16
C VAL A 2 -5.87 34.49 0.42
N THR A 3 -6.70 34.10 1.38
CA THR A 3 -6.98 32.69 1.66
C THR A 3 -8.20 32.27 0.85
N LEU A 4 -8.09 31.19 0.09
CA LEU A 4 -9.22 30.60 -0.62
C LEU A 4 -10.31 30.17 0.38
N PRO A 5 -11.60 30.38 0.07
CA PRO A 5 -12.68 29.88 0.89
C PRO A 5 -12.70 28.34 0.88
N PHE A 6 -13.15 27.74 1.97
CA PHE A 6 -13.37 26.29 2.02
C PHE A 6 -14.45 25.88 1.02
N TYR A 7 -14.20 24.79 0.30
CA TYR A 7 -15.13 24.20 -0.63
C TYR A 7 -15.91 23.08 0.05
N ASN A 8 -17.24 23.15 -0.03
CA ASN A 8 -18.16 22.21 0.61
C ASN A 8 -18.71 21.14 -0.35
N GLY A 9 -18.33 21.18 -1.63
CA GLY A 9 -18.84 20.25 -2.65
C GLY A 9 -20.09 20.76 -3.38
N SER A 10 -20.44 22.05 -3.24
CA SER A 10 -21.58 22.64 -3.95
C SER A 10 -21.31 22.76 -5.46
N MET A 11 -22.23 22.25 -6.27
CA MET A 11 -22.16 22.36 -7.73
C MET A 11 -22.08 23.81 -8.21
N ALA A 12 -22.78 24.73 -7.53
CA ALA A 12 -22.83 26.15 -7.91
C ALA A 12 -21.48 26.87 -7.77
N THR A 13 -20.58 26.36 -6.92
CA THR A 13 -19.27 26.97 -6.66
C THR A 13 -18.09 26.14 -7.17
N CYS A 14 -18.37 24.98 -7.77
CA CYS A 14 -17.35 24.01 -8.22
C CYS A 14 -16.36 24.64 -9.22
N GLU A 15 -16.86 25.27 -10.28
CA GLU A 15 -16.02 25.87 -11.32
C GLU A 15 -15.20 27.06 -10.77
N ALA A 16 -15.84 27.90 -9.93
CA ALA A 16 -15.16 29.01 -9.28
C ALA A 16 -14.02 28.54 -8.37
N PHE A 17 -14.23 27.44 -7.63
CA PHE A 17 -13.20 26.82 -6.81
C PHE A 17 -12.03 26.30 -7.65
N ILE A 18 -12.30 25.54 -8.71
CA ILE A 18 -11.27 25.00 -9.62
C ILE A 18 -10.43 26.13 -10.23
N ASN A 19 -11.09 27.17 -10.76
CA ASN A 19 -10.41 28.32 -11.37
C ASN A 19 -9.52 29.04 -10.35
N ALA A 20 -10.00 29.21 -9.12
CA ALA A 20 -9.24 29.87 -8.08
C ALA A 20 -8.01 29.05 -7.65
N CYS A 21 -8.12 27.71 -7.57
CA CYS A 21 -6.97 26.83 -7.35
C CYS A 21 -5.92 26.96 -8.46
N GLN A 22 -6.35 26.95 -9.73
CA GLN A 22 -5.45 27.08 -10.88
C GLN A 22 -4.72 28.43 -10.88
N ILE A 23 -5.43 29.53 -10.66
CA ILE A 23 -4.85 30.87 -10.58
C ILE A 23 -3.79 30.92 -9.46
N TYR A 24 -4.10 30.36 -8.28
CA TYR A 24 -3.15 30.35 -7.17
C TYR A 24 -1.87 29.57 -7.51
N MET A 25 -1.99 28.39 -8.12
CA MET A 25 -0.83 27.57 -8.50
C MET A 25 0.04 28.26 -9.55
N VAL A 26 -0.57 28.97 -10.51
CA VAL A 26 0.15 29.76 -11.52
C VAL A 26 0.82 30.98 -10.89
N ALA A 27 0.16 31.64 -9.93
CA ALA A 27 0.72 32.80 -9.24
C ALA A 27 1.92 32.45 -8.35
N LYS A 28 2.01 31.19 -7.89
CA LYS A 28 3.01 30.75 -6.92
C LYS A 28 3.69 29.42 -7.29
N PRO A 29 4.37 29.34 -8.44
CA PRO A 29 4.96 28.09 -8.92
C PRO A 29 6.01 27.51 -7.96
N ALA A 30 6.72 28.39 -7.24
CA ALA A 30 7.71 28.00 -6.24
C ALA A 30 7.12 27.31 -4.98
N GLU A 31 5.81 27.36 -4.75
CA GLU A 31 5.16 26.61 -3.65
C GLU A 31 4.77 25.17 -4.09
N PHE A 32 4.82 24.85 -5.40
CA PHE A 32 4.22 23.63 -5.96
C PHE A 32 5.18 22.85 -6.88
N HIS A 33 6.20 22.24 -6.28
CA HIS A 33 7.27 21.53 -7.00
C HIS A 33 6.84 20.18 -7.60
N ASP A 34 5.85 19.51 -7.00
CA ASP A 34 5.41 18.17 -7.41
C ASP A 34 3.88 18.04 -7.40
N ILE A 35 3.40 16.98 -8.05
CA ILE A 35 1.97 16.71 -8.22
C ILE A 35 1.30 16.39 -6.87
N THR A 36 1.97 15.66 -5.98
CA THR A 36 1.43 15.30 -4.67
C THR A 36 1.19 16.55 -3.83
N THR A 37 2.13 17.50 -3.82
CA THR A 37 1.99 18.79 -3.13
C THR A 37 0.79 19.57 -3.66
N LYS A 38 0.59 19.60 -4.98
CA LYS A 38 -0.59 20.24 -5.61
C LYS A 38 -1.90 19.59 -5.17
N VAL A 39 -1.95 18.25 -5.21
CA VAL A 39 -3.14 17.46 -4.83
C VAL A 39 -3.47 17.68 -3.36
N MET A 40 -2.50 17.48 -2.46
CA MET A 40 -2.70 17.63 -1.01
C MET A 40 -3.13 19.05 -0.63
N TRP A 41 -2.58 20.06 -1.33
CA TRP A 41 -2.98 21.44 -1.10
C TRP A 41 -4.43 21.72 -1.49
N VAL A 42 -4.91 21.23 -2.65
CA VAL A 42 -6.33 21.38 -3.04
C VAL A 42 -7.25 20.68 -2.03
N LEU A 43 -6.89 19.45 -1.64
CA LEU A 43 -7.64 18.67 -0.65
C LEU A 43 -7.73 19.40 0.70
N SER A 44 -6.72 20.18 1.07
CA SER A 44 -6.74 20.97 2.31
C SER A 44 -7.87 22.01 2.38
N TYR A 45 -8.48 22.40 1.27
CA TYR A 45 -9.63 23.33 1.25
C TYR A 45 -10.99 22.61 1.23
N MET A 46 -11.01 21.29 1.09
CA MET A 46 -12.22 20.46 0.99
C MET A 46 -12.65 19.92 2.36
N GLN A 47 -12.78 20.80 3.35
CA GLN A 47 -12.90 20.40 4.76
C GLN A 47 -14.35 20.25 5.27
N THR A 48 -15.36 20.51 4.43
CA THR A 48 -16.77 20.48 4.87
C THR A 48 -17.68 19.80 3.85
N GLY A 49 -18.87 19.39 4.30
CA GLY A 49 -19.93 18.89 3.42
C GLY A 49 -19.54 17.66 2.60
N MET A 50 -19.98 17.63 1.34
CA MET A 50 -19.69 16.52 0.42
C MET A 50 -18.21 16.48 0.00
N ALA A 51 -17.55 17.63 -0.03
CA ALA A 51 -16.14 17.72 -0.36
C ALA A 51 -15.26 17.03 0.70
N GLN A 52 -15.64 17.09 1.97
CA GLN A 52 -14.93 16.37 3.03
C GLN A 52 -15.01 14.85 2.85
N GLN A 53 -16.21 14.32 2.58
CA GLN A 53 -16.40 12.89 2.35
C GLN A 53 -15.59 12.40 1.12
N PHE A 54 -15.54 13.21 0.07
CA PHE A 54 -14.67 12.95 -1.08
C PHE A 54 -13.19 12.93 -0.68
N CYS A 55 -12.74 13.90 0.13
CA CYS A 55 -11.38 13.97 0.66
C CYS A 55 -11.00 12.71 1.46
N ASP A 56 -11.86 12.31 2.40
CA ASP A 56 -11.64 11.15 3.25
C ASP A 56 -11.57 9.87 2.42
N HIS A 57 -12.48 9.71 1.46
CA HIS A 57 -12.44 8.59 0.54
C HIS A 57 -11.16 8.59 -0.33
N PHE A 58 -10.83 9.72 -0.93
CA PHE A 58 -9.64 9.84 -1.77
C PHE A 58 -8.37 9.48 -0.98
N LEU A 59 -8.20 10.04 0.21
CA LEU A 59 -7.03 9.78 1.05
C LEU A 59 -6.97 8.33 1.54
N THR A 60 -8.10 7.67 1.83
CA THR A 60 -8.09 6.26 2.22
C THR A 60 -7.73 5.34 1.06
N THR A 61 -8.20 5.64 -0.15
CA THR A 61 -7.84 4.90 -1.36
C THR A 61 -6.37 5.12 -1.73
N THR A 62 -5.86 6.36 -1.68
CA THR A 62 -4.48 6.66 -2.08
C THR A 62 -3.43 6.30 -1.04
N LYS A 63 -3.77 6.27 0.26
CA LYS A 63 -2.87 5.77 1.30
C LYS A 63 -2.59 4.28 1.18
N SER A 64 -3.46 3.55 0.50
CA SER A 64 -3.27 2.13 0.28
C SER A 64 -2.41 1.94 -0.97
N ASP A 65 -1.14 1.58 -0.79
CA ASP A 65 -0.25 1.23 -1.89
C ASP A 65 -0.88 0.08 -2.70
N PRO A 66 -1.25 0.31 -3.98
CA PRO A 66 -1.89 -0.70 -4.81
C PRO A 66 -1.06 -1.98 -4.94
N ILE A 67 0.27 -1.86 -4.89
CA ILE A 67 1.18 -3.02 -4.91
C ILE A 67 1.12 -3.79 -3.59
N LYS A 68 1.06 -3.11 -2.44
CA LYS A 68 0.87 -3.77 -1.15
C LYS A 68 -0.48 -4.50 -1.07
N ILE A 69 -1.55 -3.89 -1.59
CA ILE A 69 -2.87 -4.56 -1.67
C ILE A 69 -2.76 -5.80 -2.56
N LEU A 70 -2.14 -5.69 -3.73
CA LEU A 70 -1.99 -6.81 -4.65
C LEU A 70 -1.20 -7.96 -4.02
N TYR A 71 -0.07 -7.69 -3.35
CA TYR A 71 0.70 -8.71 -2.66
C TYR A 71 -0.09 -9.39 -1.55
N LYS A 72 -0.82 -8.62 -0.74
CA LYS A 72 -1.70 -9.18 0.28
C LYS A 72 -2.75 -10.10 -0.33
N ASN A 73 -3.41 -9.68 -1.41
CA ASN A 73 -4.44 -10.46 -2.08
C ASN A 73 -3.88 -11.74 -2.70
N ILE A 74 -2.70 -11.68 -3.35
CA ILE A 74 -2.01 -12.84 -3.91
C ILE A 74 -1.68 -13.83 -2.79
N TYR A 75 -1.11 -13.36 -1.67
CA TYR A 75 -0.78 -14.23 -0.54
C TYR A 75 -2.03 -14.86 0.09
N GLN A 76 -3.14 -14.12 0.20
CA GLN A 76 -4.39 -14.67 0.73
C GLN A 76 -5.04 -15.70 -0.21
N ALA A 77 -4.94 -15.51 -1.53
CA ALA A 77 -5.55 -16.40 -2.51
C ALA A 77 -4.71 -17.66 -2.79
N PHE A 78 -3.39 -17.53 -2.77
CA PHE A 78 -2.46 -18.56 -3.24
C PHE A 78 -1.37 -18.94 -2.24
N GLY A 79 -1.16 -18.14 -1.20
CA GLY A 79 -0.19 -18.43 -0.16
C GLY A 79 -0.68 -19.52 0.78
N ASP A 80 0.26 -20.10 1.52
CA ASP A 80 -0.05 -21.12 2.51
C ASP A 80 -0.70 -20.49 3.76
N PRO A 81 -1.98 -20.78 4.07
CA PRO A 81 -2.66 -20.21 5.23
C PRO A 81 -2.07 -20.69 6.57
N ASN A 82 -1.33 -21.80 6.59
CA ASN A 82 -0.66 -22.30 7.78
C ASN A 82 0.73 -22.89 7.44
N LYS A 83 1.61 -22.00 6.98
CA LYS A 83 2.97 -22.33 6.56
C LYS A 83 3.79 -23.09 7.60
N GLN A 84 3.58 -22.84 8.89
CA GLN A 84 4.25 -23.59 9.95
C GLN A 84 3.78 -25.05 9.97
N ALA A 85 2.47 -25.30 9.94
CA ALA A 85 1.95 -26.66 9.90
C ALA A 85 2.41 -27.41 8.64
N THR A 86 2.45 -26.74 7.49
CA THR A 86 2.96 -27.34 6.24
C THR A 86 4.44 -27.64 6.33
N THR A 87 5.27 -26.72 6.83
CA THR A 87 6.72 -26.95 6.99
C THR A 87 6.98 -28.10 7.97
N ILE A 88 6.24 -28.18 9.08
CA ILE A 88 6.32 -29.31 10.04
C ILE A 88 5.91 -30.61 9.33
N LEU A 89 4.84 -30.60 8.55
CA LEU A 89 4.40 -31.79 7.81
C LEU A 89 5.45 -32.23 6.79
N GLU A 90 6.03 -31.30 6.03
CA GLU A 90 7.10 -31.58 5.06
C GLU A 90 8.33 -32.18 5.74
N LEU A 91 8.77 -31.61 6.87
CA LEU A 91 9.92 -32.12 7.63
C LEU A 91 9.65 -33.51 8.23
N THR A 92 8.46 -33.73 8.79
CA THR A 92 8.10 -35.00 9.44
C THR A 92 7.82 -36.13 8.43
N THR A 93 7.38 -35.79 7.22
CA THR A 93 7.15 -36.77 6.15
C THR A 93 8.38 -37.00 5.27
N MET A 94 9.44 -36.20 5.45
CA MET A 94 10.69 -36.34 4.70
C MET A 94 11.36 -37.69 5.02
N LYS A 95 11.68 -38.45 3.97
CA LYS A 95 12.43 -39.70 4.07
C LYS A 95 13.73 -39.59 3.29
N GLN A 96 14.79 -40.23 3.80
CA GLN A 96 16.10 -40.25 3.13
C GLN A 96 16.03 -40.91 1.75
N GLY A 97 15.32 -42.04 1.62
CA GLY A 97 15.15 -42.74 0.35
C GLY A 97 16.49 -43.22 -0.22
N THR A 98 16.75 -42.90 -1.49
CA THR A 98 18.01 -43.21 -2.19
C THR A 98 19.09 -42.13 -2.06
N LYS A 99 18.79 -41.02 -1.36
CA LYS A 99 19.74 -39.93 -1.13
C LYS A 99 20.84 -40.36 -0.17
N THR A 100 22.04 -39.83 -0.37
CA THR A 100 23.12 -39.92 0.62
C THR A 100 22.74 -39.16 1.90
N ALA A 101 23.45 -39.46 2.99
CA ALA A 101 23.21 -38.79 4.27
C ALA A 101 23.41 -37.27 4.15
N GLU A 102 24.48 -36.83 3.48
CA GLU A 102 24.76 -35.42 3.22
C GLU A 102 23.66 -34.73 2.41
N GLU A 103 23.18 -35.35 1.33
CA GLU A 103 22.10 -34.79 0.50
C GLU A 103 20.80 -34.67 1.30
N HIS A 104 20.47 -35.68 2.10
CA HIS A 104 19.27 -35.63 2.95
C HIS A 104 19.35 -34.52 3.99
N VAL A 105 20.50 -34.36 4.65
CA VAL A 105 20.76 -33.28 5.61
C VAL A 105 20.68 -31.91 4.94
N GLN A 106 21.17 -31.77 3.70
CA GLN A 106 21.10 -30.50 2.97
C GLN A 106 19.65 -30.12 2.63
N VAL A 107 18.84 -31.07 2.15
CA VAL A 107 17.41 -30.85 1.86
C VAL A 107 16.64 -30.50 3.13
N PHE A 108 16.93 -31.17 4.25
CA PHE A 108 16.34 -30.86 5.56
C PHE A 108 16.64 -29.42 5.99
N LYS A 109 17.91 -29.00 5.88
CA LYS A 109 18.34 -27.63 6.21
C LYS A 109 17.67 -26.58 5.32
N GLN A 110 17.49 -26.86 4.03
CA GLN A 110 16.80 -25.96 3.10
C GLN A 110 15.33 -25.75 3.49
N ALA A 111 14.61 -26.82 3.79
CA ALA A 111 13.20 -26.74 4.17
C ALA A 111 12.98 -25.89 5.43
N TYR A 112 13.81 -26.08 6.47
CA TYR A 112 13.76 -25.26 7.69
C TYR A 112 14.24 -23.80 7.46
N SER A 113 15.21 -23.57 6.57
CA SER A 113 15.73 -22.21 6.31
C SER A 113 14.77 -21.34 5.48
N MET A 114 13.87 -21.95 4.72
CA MET A 114 12.82 -21.24 3.95
C MET A 114 11.78 -20.57 4.85
N GLU A 115 11.58 -21.07 6.07
CA GLU A 115 10.69 -20.46 7.06
C GLU A 115 11.20 -19.08 7.49
N ASP A 116 12.50 -18.90 7.67
CA ASP A 116 13.07 -17.66 8.24
C ASP A 116 13.18 -16.52 7.20
N GLN A 117 13.55 -16.83 5.96
CA GLN A 117 13.80 -15.79 4.95
C GLN A 117 12.52 -15.24 4.28
N ASP A 118 11.55 -16.11 4.03
CA ASP A 118 10.35 -15.74 3.28
C ASP A 118 9.36 -14.97 4.16
N THR A 119 9.28 -15.33 5.44
CA THR A 119 8.49 -14.60 6.45
C THR A 119 9.07 -13.20 6.72
N LYS A 120 10.40 -13.07 6.72
CA LYS A 120 11.09 -11.75 6.79
C LYS A 120 10.81 -10.89 5.55
N ARG A 121 10.84 -11.48 4.35
CA ARG A 121 10.54 -10.75 3.11
C ARG A 121 9.09 -10.27 3.04
N LEU A 122 8.14 -11.12 3.43
CA LEU A 122 6.73 -10.75 3.51
C LEU A 122 6.51 -9.65 4.54
N TRP A 123 7.11 -9.74 5.73
CA TRP A 123 6.98 -8.70 6.76
C TRP A 123 7.56 -7.35 6.31
N VAL A 124 8.72 -7.35 5.67
CA VAL A 124 9.34 -6.14 5.08
C VAL A 124 8.51 -5.58 3.93
N SER A 125 7.80 -6.40 3.16
CA SER A 125 6.92 -5.92 2.09
C SER A 125 5.59 -5.35 2.61
N MET A 126 5.18 -5.74 3.81
CA MET A 126 3.90 -5.36 4.42
C MET A 126 4.00 -4.12 5.33
N ASN A 127 5.15 -3.89 5.98
CA ASN A 127 5.44 -2.68 6.78
C ASN A 127 6.22 -1.65 5.97
#